data_AF-A0A7C9E4I1-F1
#
_entry.id   AF-A0A7C9E4I1-F1
#
_cell.length_a   1.000
_cell.length_b   1.000
_cell.length_c   1.000
_cell.angle_alpha   90.00
_cell.angle_beta   90.00
_cell.angle_gamma   90.00
#
_symmetry.space_group_name_H-M   'P 1'
#
loop_
_entity.id
_entity.type
_entity.pdbx_description
1 polymer ?
#
loop_
_entity_poly.entity_id
_entity_poly.type
_entity_poly.pdbx_seq_one_letter_code
_entity_poly.pdbx_strand_id
1 'polypeptide(L)'
;NRFAELLLHKPGEGLLLSLLAYILSPVRWAFSKFVESDIKHKHQLKKHGMVPEHSFLETPSSCSISTMPGGFYDNVDKGSIIIKKSPTFCFSKEGLLLEAEPKPLKTDLVILATGF
;
A
#
# COMPACT_ATOMS: atom_id res chain seq x y z
N ASN A 1 12.06 3.03 -16.46
CA ASN A 1 13.08 4.11 -16.32
C ASN A 1 14.45 3.50 -16.08
N ARG A 2 15.35 3.53 -17.08
CA ARG A 2 16.68 2.88 -17.01
C ARG A 2 17.63 3.52 -15.99
N PHE A 3 17.46 4.82 -15.68
CA PHE A 3 18.25 5.51 -14.65
C PHE A 3 17.92 5.08 -13.22
N ALA A 4 16.70 4.63 -12.95
CA ALA A 4 16.32 4.15 -11.62
C ALA A 4 17.08 2.88 -11.22
N GLU A 5 17.59 2.13 -12.19
CA GLU A 5 18.40 0.93 -11.95
C GLU A 5 19.77 1.24 -11.34
N LEU A 6 20.28 2.47 -11.48
CA LEU A 6 21.54 2.89 -10.86
C LEU A 6 21.42 3.09 -9.35
N LEU A 7 20.18 3.13 -8.84
CA LEU A 7 19.85 3.27 -7.41
C LEU A 7 19.65 1.92 -6.71
N LEU A 8 19.89 0.82 -7.42
CA LEU A 8 19.65 -0.55 -6.98
C LEU A 8 20.98 -1.31 -7.05
N HIS A 9 21.37 -1.88 -5.91
CA HIS A 9 22.48 -2.82 -5.87
C HIS A 9 22.06 -4.14 -6.52
N LYS A 10 22.84 -4.64 -7.48
CA LYS A 10 22.60 -5.92 -8.16
C LYS A 10 23.75 -6.91 -7.89
N PRO A 11 23.45 -8.19 -7.58
CA PRO A 11 24.50 -9.19 -7.44
C PRO A 11 25.22 -9.41 -8.79
N GLY A 12 26.54 -9.28 -8.80
CA GLY A 12 27.37 -9.40 -10.02
C GLY A 12 27.64 -8.07 -10.76
N GLU A 13 27.29 -6.92 -10.19
CA GLU A 13 27.60 -5.61 -10.79
C GLU A 13 29.06 -5.18 -10.61
N GLY A 14 29.58 -4.39 -11.56
CA GLY A 14 30.96 -3.88 -11.51
C GLY A 14 31.19 -2.88 -10.37
N LEU A 15 32.44 -2.74 -9.92
CA LEU A 15 32.84 -1.88 -8.78
C LEU A 15 32.36 -0.42 -8.87
N LEU A 16 32.29 0.15 -10.07
CA LEU A 16 31.79 1.52 -10.27
C LEU A 16 30.29 1.64 -10.02
N LEU A 17 29.52 0.63 -10.43
CA LEU A 17 28.07 0.61 -10.24
C LEU A 17 27.72 0.41 -8.76
N SER A 18 28.47 -0.44 -8.05
CA SER A 18 28.26 -0.64 -6.61
C SER A 18 28.62 0.58 -5.78
N LEU A 19 29.70 1.28 -6.12
CA LEU A 19 30.05 2.55 -5.49
C LEU A 19 28.98 3.62 -5.74
N LEU A 20 28.49 3.70 -6.98
CA LEU A 20 27.45 4.66 -7.34
C LEU A 20 26.12 4.36 -6.63
N ALA A 21 25.72 3.10 -6.56
CA ALA A 21 24.53 2.66 -5.82
C ALA A 21 24.65 2.98 -4.32
N TYR A 22 25.83 2.81 -3.74
CA TYR A 22 26.09 3.13 -2.34
C TYR A 22 25.96 4.64 -2.07
N ILE A 23 26.59 5.48 -2.90
CA ILE A 23 26.52 6.95 -2.79
C ILE A 23 25.08 7.46 -2.98
N LEU A 24 24.31 6.83 -3.87
CA LEU A 24 22.94 7.22 -4.15
C LEU A 24 21.90 6.61 -3.20
N SER A 25 22.31 5.69 -2.31
CA SER A 25 21.40 5.06 -1.34
C SER A 25 20.70 6.06 -0.41
N PRO A 26 21.32 7.14 0.10
CA PRO A 26 20.63 8.13 0.93
C PRO A 26 19.65 8.98 0.12
N VAL A 27 19.95 9.22 -1.17
CA VAL A 27 19.06 9.96 -2.08
C VAL A 27 17.79 9.15 -2.34
N ARG A 28 17.94 7.85 -2.61
CA ARG A 28 16.81 6.91 -2.72
C ARG A 28 16.00 6.91 -1.42
N TRP A 29 16.69 6.85 -0.28
CA TRP A 29 16.04 6.86 1.02
C TRP A 29 15.17 8.11 1.23
N ALA A 30 15.75 9.28 0.98
CA ALA A 30 15.08 10.57 1.12
C ALA A 30 13.87 10.68 0.17
N PHE A 31 14.03 10.29 -1.09
CA PHE A 31 12.94 10.32 -2.06
C PHE A 31 11.76 9.42 -1.63
N SER A 32 12.05 8.22 -1.15
CA SER A 32 11.00 7.33 -0.65
C SER A 32 10.28 7.89 0.58
N LYS A 33 11.00 8.51 1.52
CA LYS A 33 10.37 9.14 2.70
C LYS A 33 9.56 10.37 2.34
N PHE A 34 9.99 11.12 1.34
CA PHE A 34 9.23 12.24 0.80
C PHE A 34 7.90 11.77 0.21
N VAL A 35 7.93 10.78 -0.70
CA VAL A 35 6.71 10.22 -1.31
C VAL A 35 5.80 9.59 -0.26
N GLU A 36 6.35 8.84 0.70
CA GLU A 36 5.60 8.26 1.81
C GLU A 36 4.87 9.33 2.64
N SER A 37 5.56 10.43 2.96
CA SER A 37 4.98 11.56 3.70
C SER A 37 3.89 12.25 2.90
N ASP A 38 4.13 12.52 1.61
CA ASP A 38 3.17 13.16 0.71
C ASP A 38 1.88 12.35 0.60
N ILE A 39 1.97 11.05 0.32
CA ILE A 39 0.79 10.16 0.21
C ILE A 39 0.03 10.09 1.54
N LYS A 40 0.74 9.91 2.67
CA LYS A 40 0.14 9.86 4.00
C LYS A 40 -0.63 11.15 4.33
N HIS A 41 -0.08 12.30 3.93
CA HIS A 41 -0.67 13.60 4.17
C HIS A 41 -1.86 13.87 3.23
N LYS A 42 -1.65 13.73 1.92
CA LYS A 42 -2.64 14.03 0.88
C LYS A 42 -3.91 13.20 1.00
N HIS A 43 -3.78 11.92 1.34
CA HIS A 43 -4.91 11.00 1.49
C HIS A 43 -5.34 10.81 2.94
N GLN A 44 -4.75 11.56 3.88
CA GLN A 44 -5.03 11.44 5.31
C GLN A 44 -5.05 9.98 5.79
N LEU A 45 -4.14 9.14 5.30
CA LEU A 45 -4.19 7.68 5.53
C LEU A 45 -4.26 7.31 7.02
N LYS A 46 -3.64 8.16 7.86
CA LYS A 46 -3.68 8.02 9.32
C LYS A 46 -5.09 8.15 9.90
N LYS A 47 -5.91 9.08 9.38
CA LYS A 47 -7.32 9.25 9.77
C LYS A 47 -8.14 7.98 9.50
N HIS A 48 -7.83 7.32 8.40
CA HIS A 48 -8.56 6.12 7.95
C HIS A 48 -7.94 4.80 8.43
N GLY A 49 -6.86 4.83 9.22
CA GLY A 49 -6.15 3.62 9.65
C GLY A 49 -5.48 2.85 8.51
N MET A 50 -5.25 3.49 7.35
CA MET A 50 -4.73 2.87 6.12
C MET A 50 -3.24 3.13 5.90
N VAL A 51 -2.51 3.47 6.96
CA VAL A 51 -1.04 3.60 6.90
C VAL A 51 -0.44 2.20 6.75
N PRO A 52 0.35 1.93 5.69
CA PRO A 52 1.04 0.64 5.53
C PRO A 52 2.02 0.41 6.69
N GLU A 53 2.16 -0.85 7.11
CA GLU A 53 3.09 -1.24 8.17
C GLU A 53 4.55 -1.31 7.68
N HIS A 54 4.75 -1.61 6.39
CA HIS A 54 6.07 -1.63 5.77
C HIS A 54 6.48 -0.25 5.22
N SER A 55 7.79 -0.07 5.04
CA SER A 55 8.35 1.16 4.51
C SER A 55 8.18 1.22 2.99
N PHE A 56 7.88 2.40 2.46
CA PHE A 56 7.80 2.60 1.00
C PHE A 56 9.14 2.33 0.27
N LEU A 57 10.24 2.22 1.02
CA LEU A 57 11.56 1.84 0.52
C LEU A 57 11.61 0.41 -0.04
N GLU A 58 10.74 -0.45 0.48
CA GLU A 58 10.61 -1.87 0.14
C GLU A 58 9.56 -2.09 -0.97
N THR A 59 8.69 -1.11 -1.19
CA THR A 59 7.67 -1.10 -2.25
C THR A 59 8.21 -1.06 -3.69
N PRO A 60 9.34 -0.41 -4.05
CA PRO A 60 9.86 -0.48 -5.42
C PRO A 60 10.23 -1.91 -5.88
N SER A 61 10.46 -2.86 -4.96
CA SER A 61 10.62 -4.28 -5.30
C SER A 61 9.30 -5.04 -5.45
N SER A 62 8.17 -4.49 -5.02
CA SER A 62 6.87 -5.20 -5.04
C SER A 62 6.11 -5.10 -6.36
N CYS A 63 6.64 -4.35 -7.36
CA CYS A 63 5.98 -4.10 -8.67
C CYS A 63 4.52 -3.61 -8.56
N SER A 64 4.12 -3.08 -7.41
CA SER A 64 2.74 -2.69 -7.16
C SER A 64 2.53 -1.24 -7.57
N ILE A 65 1.76 -1.01 -8.64
CA ILE A 65 1.31 0.33 -9.02
C ILE A 65 0.06 0.64 -8.20
N SER A 66 0.20 1.44 -7.15
CA SER A 66 -0.95 1.92 -6.39
C SER A 66 -1.68 3.03 -7.15
N THR A 67 -2.65 2.67 -8.00
CA THR A 67 -3.61 3.63 -8.55
C THR A 67 -4.82 3.74 -7.63
N MET A 68 -5.09 4.93 -7.11
CA MET A 68 -6.27 5.22 -6.30
C MET A 68 -7.36 5.83 -7.19
N PRO A 69 -8.60 5.29 -7.20
CA PRO A 69 -9.72 5.92 -7.88
C PRO A 69 -10.00 7.31 -7.32
N GLY A 70 -10.37 8.25 -8.21
CA GLY A 70 -10.79 9.59 -7.79
C GLY A 70 -11.98 9.53 -6.82
N GLY A 71 -11.93 10.34 -5.76
CA GLY A 71 -12.99 10.44 -4.76
C GLY A 71 -13.10 9.26 -3.79
N PHE A 72 -12.15 8.32 -3.77
CA PHE A 72 -12.20 7.19 -2.84
C PHE A 72 -12.31 7.64 -1.37
N TYR A 73 -11.38 8.47 -0.89
CA TYR A 73 -11.39 8.93 0.50
C TYR A 73 -12.54 9.90 0.81
N ASP A 74 -13.04 10.65 -0.18
CA ASP A 74 -14.23 11.48 0.02
C ASP A 74 -15.46 10.61 0.34
N ASN A 75 -15.57 9.43 -0.29
CA ASN A 75 -16.63 8.47 -0.01
C ASN A 75 -16.42 7.73 1.32
N VAL A 76 -15.17 7.56 1.75
CA VAL A 76 -14.86 7.09 3.11
C VAL A 76 -15.30 8.12 4.15
N ASP A 77 -15.00 9.40 3.92
CA ASP A 77 -15.41 10.50 4.80
C ASP A 77 -16.93 10.69 4.86
N LYS A 78 -17.63 10.49 3.75
CA LYS A 78 -19.11 10.50 3.70
C LYS A 78 -19.75 9.27 4.36
N GLY A 79 -18.97 8.25 4.71
CA GLY A 79 -19.46 6.99 5.26
C GLY A 79 -20.09 6.05 4.22
N SER A 80 -20.00 6.36 2.93
CA SER A 80 -20.44 5.47 1.85
C SER A 80 -19.49 4.29 1.64
N ILE A 81 -18.22 4.43 2.04
CA ILE A 81 -17.23 3.36 2.11
C ILE A 81 -16.80 3.19 3.57
N ILE A 82 -16.99 2.00 4.12
CA ILE A 82 -16.56 1.65 5.47
C ILE A 82 -15.37 0.71 5.36
N ILE A 83 -14.20 1.18 5.82
CA ILE A 83 -12.98 0.37 5.84
C ILE A 83 -12.94 -0.45 7.12
N LYS A 84 -12.84 -1.77 6.99
CA LYS A 84 -12.68 -2.70 8.12
C LYS A 84 -11.45 -3.57 7.90
N LYS A 85 -10.55 -3.62 8.87
CA LYS A 85 -9.44 -4.57 8.90
C LYS A 85 -9.90 -5.83 9.61
N SER A 86 -9.80 -6.98 8.95
CA SER A 86 -10.12 -8.27 9.55
C SER A 86 -9.16 -9.33 9.02
N PRO A 87 -8.45 -10.09 9.88
CA PRO A 87 -7.51 -11.12 9.44
C PRO A 87 -8.19 -12.26 8.70
N THR A 88 -9.40 -12.62 9.14
CA THR A 88 -10.19 -13.71 8.59
C THR A 88 -11.67 -13.31 8.46
N PHE A 89 -12.34 -13.91 7.49
CA PHE A 89 -13.78 -13.77 7.31
C PHE A 89 -14.37 -15.11 6.86
N CYS A 90 -15.66 -15.31 7.11
CA CYS A 90 -16.41 -16.43 6.56
C CYS A 90 -17.78 -15.97 6.04
N PHE A 91 -18.39 -16.81 5.19
CA PHE A 91 -19.71 -16.55 4.63
C PHE A 91 -20.79 -17.11 5.56
N SER A 92 -21.88 -16.36 5.74
CA SER A 92 -23.11 -16.80 6.39
C SER A 92 -24.29 -16.66 5.42
N LYS A 93 -25.46 -17.18 5.80
CA LYS A 93 -26.67 -17.03 4.98
C LYS A 93 -27.08 -15.57 4.81
N GLU A 94 -26.74 -14.73 5.76
CA GLU A 94 -27.07 -13.31 5.82
C GLU A 94 -25.98 -12.42 5.20
N GLY A 95 -24.78 -12.94 4.92
CA GLY A 95 -23.69 -12.18 4.30
C GLY A 95 -22.30 -12.61 4.79
N LEU A 96 -21.53 -11.67 5.32
CA LEU A 96 -20.14 -11.88 5.76
C LEU A 96 -20.02 -11.81 7.28
N LEU A 97 -19.37 -12.79 7.90
CA LEU A 97 -18.98 -12.73 9.30
C LEU A 97 -17.48 -12.40 9.38
N LEU A 98 -17.15 -11.30 10.04
CA LEU A 98 -15.79 -10.87 10.30
C LEU A 98 -15.38 -11.36 11.69
N GLU A 99 -14.15 -11.83 11.86
CA GLU A 99 -13.68 -12.40 13.15
C GLU A 99 -13.87 -11.45 14.34
N ALA A 100 -13.70 -10.15 14.11
CA ALA A 100 -13.84 -9.12 15.13
C ALA A 100 -15.30 -8.73 15.44
N GLU A 101 -16.28 -9.23 14.69
CA GLU A 101 -17.68 -8.81 14.80
C GLU A 101 -18.60 -10.00 15.12
N PRO A 102 -19.35 -9.96 16.23
CA PRO A 102 -20.20 -11.09 16.64
C PRO A 102 -21.45 -11.25 15.77
N LYS A 103 -21.76 -10.29 14.90
CA LYS A 103 -22.95 -10.28 14.05
C LYS A 103 -22.56 -10.29 12.58
N PRO A 104 -23.25 -11.08 11.74
CA PRO A 104 -23.02 -11.04 10.30
C PRO A 104 -23.31 -9.66 9.71
N LEU A 105 -22.41 -9.20 8.85
CA LEU A 105 -22.60 -8.06 7.98
C LEU A 105 -23.54 -8.45 6.84
N LYS A 106 -24.75 -7.88 6.86
CA LYS A 106 -25.73 -8.07 5.79
C LYS A 106 -25.17 -7.58 4.47
N THR A 107 -25.04 -8.49 3.50
CA THR A 107 -24.33 -8.21 2.25
C THR A 107 -25.02 -8.89 1.08
N ASP A 108 -25.38 -8.12 0.06
CA ASP A 108 -26.06 -8.63 -1.14
C ASP A 108 -25.06 -9.13 -2.21
N LEU A 109 -23.85 -8.57 -2.25
CA LEU A 109 -22.79 -8.89 -3.21
C LEU A 109 -21.42 -8.87 -2.55
N VAL A 110 -20.61 -9.91 -2.80
CA VAL A 110 -19.21 -9.97 -2.37
C VAL A 110 -18.30 -10.03 -3.60
N ILE A 111 -17.35 -9.10 -3.66
CA ILE A 111 -16.33 -9.04 -4.72
C ILE A 111 -14.97 -9.37 -4.09
N LEU A 112 -14.37 -10.48 -4.51
CA LEU A 112 -13.03 -10.89 -4.09
C LEU A 112 -11.99 -10.23 -4.99
N ALA A 113 -11.49 -9.06 -4.58
CA ALA A 113 -10.40 -8.35 -5.25
C ALA A 113 -9.02 -8.81 -4.75
N THR A 114 -8.82 -10.13 -4.64
CA THR A 114 -7.50 -10.72 -4.36
C THR A 114 -6.66 -10.58 -5.62
N GLY A 115 -5.64 -9.74 -5.58
CA GLY A 115 -4.71 -9.54 -6.71
C GLY A 115 -4.01 -10.84 -7.14
N PHE A 116 -3.08 -10.70 -8.08
CA PHE A 116 -2.25 -11.81 -8.59
C PHE A 116 -0.86 -11.80 -7.96
#